data_AF-A0AAN8FD21-F1
#
_entry.id   AF-A0AAN8FD21-F1
#
_cell.length_a   1.000
_cell.length_b   1.000
_cell.length_c   1.000
_cell.angle_alpha   90.00
_cell.angle_beta   90.00
_cell.angle_gamma   90.00
#
_symmetry.space_group_name_H-M   'P 1'
#
loop_
_entity.id
_entity.type
_entity.pdbx_description
1 polymer ?
#
loop_
_entity_poly.entity_id
_entity_poly.type
_entity_poly.pdbx_seq_one_letter_code
_entity_poly.pdbx_strand_id
1 'polypeptide(L)'
;MQPTKHHLLILLTLVTTHLHLVASWGSLGHRTTVALSLLHIPQTHPAHTLLSSLLHNQDPTTAGLFPDKIRYIPSFAYTAPWHYIDALDNPPHQCSINFTRDCLPSEGCVVTAIANHTERVADQTLPFWQRGQSMRFMLHFFGDVHQPLHTENLSRGGNDIDVMFDRQRHNLHSVWDTLIPKKIVEIAGDGGVLGAAQRWDLGNETEAAYAWAEFLYSKYGHDDRVAEMVDHVCVHDAVECALRWASEANAYVCSYVMKGGLEDLESKDLGEEYFEGAVPIIEEMIVKGGRRLARWLMMVAQDLHDAGISGVDEQLLCRNSEGSPGCGAS
;
A
#
# COMPACT_ATOMS: atom_id res chain seq x y z
N MET A 1 23.45 -62.07 30.95
CA MET A 1 22.38 -61.40 30.19
C MET A 1 22.30 -59.96 30.68
N GLN A 2 22.87 -59.01 29.94
CA GLN A 2 22.79 -57.58 30.23
C GLN A 2 21.71 -56.94 29.34
N PRO A 3 20.89 -56.00 29.83
CA PRO A 3 19.87 -55.36 29.01
C PRO A 3 20.50 -54.25 28.15
N THR A 4 20.24 -54.30 26.85
CA THR A 4 20.67 -53.30 25.87
C THR A 4 19.78 -52.05 25.96
N LYS A 5 20.35 -50.92 26.40
CA LYS A 5 19.70 -49.61 26.37
C LYS A 5 19.56 -49.16 24.91
N HIS A 6 18.33 -49.10 24.41
CA HIS A 6 18.02 -48.52 23.11
C HIS A 6 17.92 -47.00 23.29
N HIS A 7 18.91 -46.26 22.79
CA HIS A 7 18.85 -44.81 22.70
C HIS A 7 17.99 -44.43 21.49
N LEU A 8 16.76 -43.98 21.76
CA LEU A 8 15.87 -43.38 20.76
C LEU A 8 16.42 -42.00 20.41
N LEU A 9 17.08 -41.89 19.26
CA LEU A 9 17.45 -40.58 18.68
C LEU A 9 16.17 -39.91 18.17
N ILE A 10 15.66 -38.94 18.92
CA ILE A 10 14.60 -38.04 18.45
C ILE A 10 15.27 -37.01 17.55
N LEU A 11 15.13 -37.20 16.23
CA LEU A 11 15.51 -36.21 15.23
C LEU A 11 14.52 -35.05 15.32
N LEU A 12 14.91 -33.94 15.95
CA LEU A 12 14.11 -32.72 16.00
C LEU A 12 14.22 -32.06 14.61
N THR A 13 13.29 -32.33 13.71
CA THR A 13 13.15 -31.59 12.46
C THR A 13 12.69 -30.18 12.80
N LEU A 14 13.62 -29.23 12.76
CA LEU A 14 13.34 -27.81 12.85
C LEU A 14 12.58 -27.41 11.58
N VAL A 15 11.26 -27.48 11.61
CA VAL A 15 10.40 -26.89 10.57
C VAL A 15 10.54 -25.38 10.71
N THR A 16 11.39 -24.77 9.90
CA THR A 16 11.42 -23.33 9.72
C THR A 16 10.16 -22.94 8.96
N THR A 17 9.09 -22.61 9.69
CA THR A 17 7.98 -21.86 9.12
C THR A 17 8.52 -20.50 8.73
N HIS A 18 8.86 -20.31 7.46
CA HIS A 18 8.99 -18.97 6.91
C HIS A 18 7.60 -18.34 7.03
N LEU A 19 7.42 -17.50 8.05
CA LEU A 19 6.30 -16.57 8.07
C LEU A 19 6.51 -15.68 6.84
N HIS A 20 5.81 -15.99 5.76
CA HIS A 20 5.56 -15.03 4.71
C HIS A 20 4.74 -13.93 5.39
N LEU A 21 5.42 -12.84 5.75
CA LEU A 21 4.74 -11.60 6.14
C LEU A 21 3.98 -11.18 4.90
N VAL A 22 2.68 -11.48 4.89
CA VAL A 22 1.78 -11.03 3.84
C VAL A 22 1.55 -9.55 4.13
N ALA A 23 2.46 -8.71 3.62
CA ALA A 23 2.23 -7.27 3.47
C ALA A 23 1.01 -7.08 2.57
N SER A 24 0.43 -5.88 2.56
CA SER A 24 -0.46 -5.48 1.47
C SER A 24 0.33 -5.35 0.17
N TRP A 25 0.07 -4.41 -0.77
CA TRP A 25 1.00 -4.25 -1.92
C TRP A 25 2.43 -4.39 -1.41
N GLY A 26 3.22 -5.27 -2.02
CA GLY A 26 4.56 -5.55 -1.53
C GLY A 26 5.34 -4.23 -1.46
N SER A 27 6.47 -4.21 -0.73
CA SER A 27 7.24 -2.97 -0.52
C SER A 27 7.49 -2.18 -1.82
N LEU A 28 7.69 -2.86 -2.95
CA LEU A 28 7.78 -2.26 -4.28
C LEU A 28 6.51 -1.48 -4.68
N GLY A 29 5.32 -2.09 -4.62
CA GLY A 29 4.06 -1.45 -4.99
C GLY A 29 3.74 -0.23 -4.12
N HIS A 30 3.98 -0.32 -2.80
CA HIS A 30 3.84 0.84 -1.90
C HIS A 30 4.79 1.96 -2.23
N ARG A 31 6.06 1.64 -2.41
CA ARG A 31 7.08 2.64 -2.75
C ARG A 31 6.76 3.31 -4.08
N THR A 32 6.35 2.54 -5.09
CA THR A 32 5.99 3.07 -6.41
C THR A 32 4.76 3.96 -6.32
N THR A 33 3.74 3.56 -5.57
CA THR A 33 2.53 4.39 -5.33
C THR A 33 2.91 5.74 -4.71
N VAL A 34 3.74 5.73 -3.66
CA VAL A 34 4.20 6.96 -3.01
C VAL A 34 5.12 7.78 -3.94
N ALA A 35 6.08 7.16 -4.61
CA ALA A 35 6.99 7.84 -5.54
C ALA A 35 6.21 8.52 -6.68
N LEU A 36 5.22 7.83 -7.24
CA LEU A 36 4.36 8.38 -8.27
C LEU A 36 3.55 9.58 -7.75
N SER A 37 3.09 9.53 -6.50
CA SER A 37 2.41 10.67 -5.90
C SER A 37 3.29 11.92 -5.86
N LEU A 38 4.59 11.76 -5.53
CA LEU A 38 5.54 12.87 -5.49
C LEU A 38 5.81 13.47 -6.88
N LEU A 39 5.77 12.67 -7.94
CA LEU A 39 5.90 13.15 -9.33
C LEU A 39 4.71 14.00 -9.77
N HIS A 40 3.53 13.76 -9.20
CA HIS A 40 2.31 14.52 -9.50
C HIS A 40 2.15 15.80 -8.66
N ILE A 41 2.98 16.01 -7.63
CA ILE A 41 2.95 17.21 -6.81
C ILE A 41 3.91 18.25 -7.42
N PRO A 42 3.46 19.49 -7.72
CA PRO A 42 4.35 20.55 -8.15
C PRO A 42 5.43 20.82 -7.10
N GLN A 43 6.69 21.01 -7.53
CA GLN A 43 7.83 21.22 -6.62
C GLN A 43 7.67 22.42 -5.68
N THR A 44 6.86 23.41 -6.05
CA THR A 44 6.55 24.61 -5.25
C THR A 44 5.35 24.42 -4.32
N HIS A 45 4.68 23.27 -4.34
CA HIS A 45 3.49 23.03 -3.53
C HIS A 45 3.84 22.84 -2.04
N PRO A 46 3.07 23.39 -1.08
CA PRO A 46 3.31 23.21 0.37
C PRO A 46 3.28 21.75 0.86
N ALA A 47 2.86 20.80 0.03
CA ALA A 47 2.79 19.38 0.38
C ALA A 47 4.18 18.78 0.61
N HIS A 48 5.19 19.22 -0.14
CA HIS A 48 6.58 18.79 0.08
C HIS A 48 7.07 19.20 1.47
N THR A 49 6.83 20.46 1.88
CA THR A 49 7.19 20.94 3.22
C THR A 49 6.43 20.19 4.31
N LEU A 50 5.13 19.96 4.14
CA LEU A 50 4.32 19.20 5.11
C LEU A 50 4.89 17.78 5.31
N LEU A 51 5.20 17.07 4.22
CA LEU A 51 5.80 15.75 4.24
C LEU A 51 7.16 15.77 4.94
N SER A 52 8.08 16.63 4.49
CA SER A 52 9.42 16.76 5.09
C SER A 52 9.36 17.02 6.60
N SER A 53 8.44 17.88 7.04
CA SER A 53 8.25 18.16 8.45
C SER A 53 7.71 16.95 9.21
N LEU A 54 6.51 16.45 8.85
CA LEU A 54 5.83 15.37 9.59
C LEU A 54 6.60 14.04 9.56
N LEU A 55 7.44 13.84 8.56
CA LEU A 55 8.27 12.65 8.40
C LEU A 55 9.69 12.84 8.94
N HIS A 56 10.05 14.01 9.45
CA HIS A 56 11.42 14.34 9.89
C HIS A 56 12.46 14.08 8.79
N ASN A 57 12.18 14.54 7.57
CA ASN A 57 12.99 14.34 6.36
C ASN A 57 13.25 12.86 6.00
N GLN A 58 12.49 11.92 6.56
CA GLN A 58 12.49 10.54 6.09
C GLN A 58 11.95 10.49 4.67
N ASP A 59 12.60 9.70 3.80
CA ASP A 59 12.10 9.41 2.45
C ASP A 59 10.63 8.90 2.51
N PRO A 60 9.68 9.56 1.83
CA PRO A 60 8.27 9.20 1.92
C PRO A 60 7.99 7.76 1.49
N THR A 61 8.70 7.21 0.49
CA THR A 61 8.50 5.82 0.04
C THR A 61 8.86 4.83 1.15
N THR A 62 9.88 5.14 1.94
CA THR A 62 10.30 4.35 3.11
C THR A 62 9.34 4.55 4.28
N ALA A 63 8.82 5.76 4.45
CA ALA A 63 7.82 6.08 5.47
C ALA A 63 6.49 5.34 5.21
N GLY A 64 6.10 5.18 3.95
CA GLY A 64 4.91 4.41 3.53
C GLY A 64 4.99 2.92 3.87
N LEU A 65 6.16 2.35 4.18
CA LEU A 65 6.27 0.95 4.63
C LEU A 65 6.05 0.75 6.13
N PHE A 66 5.83 1.84 6.88
CA PHE A 66 5.69 1.78 8.33
C PHE A 66 4.50 0.93 8.80
N PRO A 67 3.28 1.06 8.24
CA PRO A 67 2.11 0.33 8.74
C PRO A 67 2.27 -1.19 8.70
N ASP A 68 2.81 -1.72 7.60
CA ASP A 68 3.10 -3.16 7.47
C ASP A 68 4.13 -3.67 8.47
N LYS A 69 5.07 -2.83 8.91
CA LYS A 69 6.05 -3.23 9.92
C LYS A 69 5.42 -3.27 11.31
N ILE A 70 4.58 -2.29 11.64
CA ILE A 70 4.07 -2.15 13.00
C ILE A 70 2.88 -3.06 13.29
N ARG A 71 2.07 -3.46 12.31
CA ARG A 71 0.91 -4.33 12.54
C ARG A 71 1.25 -5.69 13.17
N TYR A 72 2.52 -6.11 13.15
CA TYR A 72 3.03 -7.32 13.80
C TYR A 72 3.59 -7.08 15.20
N ILE A 73 3.70 -5.83 15.64
CA ILE A 73 4.12 -5.47 16.99
C ILE A 73 2.89 -5.55 17.90
N PRO A 74 2.93 -6.25 19.05
CA PRO A 74 1.76 -6.43 19.91
C PRO A 74 1.02 -5.14 20.29
N SER A 75 1.77 -4.04 20.51
CA SER A 75 1.19 -2.73 20.84
C SER A 75 0.50 -2.03 19.67
N PHE A 76 0.62 -2.55 18.45
CA PHE A 76 0.06 -2.03 17.20
C PHE A 76 -0.74 -3.08 16.43
N ALA A 77 -0.93 -4.29 16.98
CA ALA A 77 -1.67 -5.36 16.30
C ALA A 77 -3.12 -4.97 15.95
N TYR A 78 -3.69 -4.02 16.70
CA TYR A 78 -5.01 -3.45 16.43
C TYR A 78 -5.11 -2.70 15.09
N THR A 79 -3.99 -2.39 14.44
CA THR A 79 -3.98 -1.71 13.13
C THR A 79 -4.06 -2.69 11.97
N ALA A 80 -3.96 -4.00 12.19
CA ALA A 80 -3.99 -4.99 11.11
C ALA A 80 -5.26 -4.93 10.24
N PRO A 81 -6.48 -4.75 10.80
CA PRO A 81 -7.71 -4.62 10.00
C PRO A 81 -7.75 -3.36 9.13
N TRP A 82 -6.92 -2.35 9.41
CA TRP A 82 -6.92 -1.08 8.67
C TRP A 82 -6.32 -1.20 7.27
N HIS A 83 -5.74 -2.35 6.93
CA HIS A 83 -5.13 -2.60 5.64
C HIS A 83 -6.13 -3.07 4.59
N TYR A 84 -7.35 -3.47 4.96
CA TYR A 84 -8.30 -4.07 4.02
C TYR A 84 -9.75 -3.70 4.34
N ILE A 85 -10.66 -4.05 3.45
CA ILE A 85 -12.10 -4.11 3.68
C ILE A 85 -12.60 -5.44 3.14
N ASP A 86 -13.12 -6.29 4.03
CA ASP A 86 -13.50 -7.66 3.70
C ASP A 86 -14.89 -7.68 3.05
N ALA A 87 -14.94 -7.50 1.73
CA ALA A 87 -16.20 -7.55 0.99
C ALA A 87 -16.88 -8.92 1.14
N LEU A 88 -18.05 -8.95 1.78
CA LEU A 88 -18.87 -10.15 1.93
C LEU A 88 -19.78 -10.35 0.71
N ASP A 89 -19.18 -10.52 -0.46
CA ASP A 89 -19.83 -10.75 -1.75
C ASP A 89 -19.61 -12.20 -2.26
N ASN A 90 -19.67 -12.46 -3.57
CA ASN A 90 -19.66 -13.82 -4.13
C ASN A 90 -18.91 -13.88 -5.48
N PRO A 91 -17.57 -13.70 -5.49
CA PRO A 91 -16.78 -13.80 -6.70
C PRO A 91 -16.77 -15.24 -7.26
N PRO A 92 -16.70 -15.40 -8.60
CA PRO A 92 -16.66 -14.34 -9.62
C PRO A 92 -18.05 -13.83 -10.07
N HIS A 93 -19.14 -14.24 -9.42
CA HIS A 93 -20.49 -13.96 -9.90
C HIS A 93 -21.00 -12.57 -9.53
N GLN A 94 -20.65 -12.08 -8.34
CA GLN A 94 -21.04 -10.76 -7.85
C GLN A 94 -19.94 -10.21 -6.97
N CYS A 95 -19.41 -9.05 -7.36
CA CYS A 95 -18.46 -8.28 -6.57
C CYS A 95 -19.08 -6.94 -6.23
N SER A 96 -19.12 -6.62 -4.94
CA SER A 96 -19.67 -5.36 -4.45
C SER A 96 -19.27 -5.14 -3.00
N ILE A 97 -18.89 -3.90 -2.69
CA ILE A 97 -18.65 -3.46 -1.32
C ILE A 97 -19.91 -2.80 -0.76
N ASN A 98 -20.24 -3.15 0.48
CA ASN A 98 -21.21 -2.47 1.33
C ASN A 98 -20.52 -2.07 2.64
N PHE A 99 -20.31 -0.77 2.83
CA PHE A 99 -19.55 -0.23 3.96
C PHE A 99 -20.01 -0.75 5.32
N THR A 100 -21.31 -0.73 5.60
CA THR A 100 -21.87 -1.20 6.89
C THR A 100 -21.77 -2.69 7.11
N ARG A 101 -21.73 -3.49 6.03
CA ARG A 101 -21.59 -4.95 6.08
C ARG A 101 -20.12 -5.35 6.22
N ASP A 102 -19.23 -4.67 5.50
CA ASP A 102 -17.85 -5.09 5.25
C ASP A 102 -16.82 -4.39 6.15
N CYS A 103 -17.16 -3.23 6.71
CA CYS A 103 -16.30 -2.49 7.63
C CYS A 103 -16.81 -2.65 9.06
N LEU A 104 -16.22 -3.57 9.83
CA LEU A 104 -16.65 -3.85 11.19
C LEU A 104 -16.37 -2.65 12.12
N PRO A 105 -17.39 -2.04 12.76
CA PRO A 105 -17.19 -0.84 13.58
C PRO A 105 -16.23 -1.03 14.77
N SER A 106 -16.08 -2.25 15.27
CA SER A 106 -15.19 -2.57 16.40
C SER A 106 -13.71 -2.58 16.05
N GLU A 107 -13.38 -2.78 14.78
CA GLU A 107 -12.01 -2.98 14.29
C GLU A 107 -11.58 -1.86 13.33
N GLY A 108 -12.54 -1.35 12.56
CA GLY A 108 -12.30 -0.50 11.41
C GLY A 108 -11.86 -1.31 10.19
N CYS A 109 -11.69 -0.60 9.09
CA CYS A 109 -11.19 -1.09 7.81
C CYS A 109 -10.37 0.02 7.13
N VAL A 110 -9.78 -0.27 5.96
CA VAL A 110 -9.01 0.70 5.18
C VAL A 110 -9.76 2.00 4.87
N VAL A 111 -11.07 1.92 4.62
CA VAL A 111 -11.93 3.10 4.37
C VAL A 111 -11.98 4.01 5.60
N THR A 112 -12.29 3.47 6.78
CA THR A 112 -12.30 4.25 8.02
C THR A 112 -10.92 4.73 8.43
N ALA A 113 -9.87 3.97 8.10
CA ALA A 113 -8.50 4.32 8.42
C ALA A 113 -8.04 5.52 7.58
N ILE A 114 -8.35 5.56 6.28
CA ILE A 114 -8.10 6.73 5.42
C ILE A 114 -8.81 7.96 5.98
N ALA A 115 -10.09 7.85 6.34
CA ALA A 115 -10.84 8.97 6.91
C ALA A 115 -10.22 9.47 8.23
N ASN A 116 -9.99 8.58 9.19
CA ASN A 116 -9.41 8.91 10.49
C ASN A 116 -8.01 9.53 10.35
N HIS A 117 -7.12 8.96 9.54
CA HIS A 117 -5.77 9.49 9.40
C HIS A 117 -5.71 10.78 8.59
N THR A 118 -6.68 11.04 7.71
CA THR A 118 -6.84 12.35 7.06
C THR A 118 -7.11 13.43 8.11
N GLU A 119 -8.11 13.22 8.99
CA GLU A 119 -8.43 14.15 10.07
C GLU A 119 -7.23 14.35 11.02
N ARG A 120 -6.58 13.26 11.42
CA ARG A 120 -5.45 13.31 12.37
C ARG A 120 -4.19 13.98 11.80
N VAL A 121 -3.97 13.97 10.49
CA VAL A 121 -2.87 14.73 9.88
C VAL A 121 -3.16 16.24 9.97
N ALA A 122 -4.43 16.63 9.79
CA ALA A 122 -4.87 18.03 9.83
C ALA A 122 -5.06 18.57 11.26
N ASP A 123 -5.32 17.71 12.26
CA ASP A 123 -5.60 18.11 13.64
C ASP A 123 -4.37 18.70 14.35
N GLN A 124 -4.39 20.02 14.60
CA GLN A 124 -3.33 20.74 15.29
C GLN A 124 -3.29 20.51 16.80
N THR A 125 -4.35 19.96 17.40
CA THR A 125 -4.39 19.64 18.82
C THR A 125 -3.58 18.39 19.14
N LEU A 126 -3.29 17.56 18.13
CA LEU A 126 -2.48 16.38 18.27
C LEU A 126 -0.98 16.72 18.34
N PRO A 127 -0.21 16.01 19.19
CA PRO A 127 1.24 16.09 19.16
C PRO A 127 1.80 15.80 17.77
N PHE A 128 2.87 16.52 17.40
CA PHE A 128 3.51 16.39 16.09
C PHE A 128 3.81 14.95 15.68
N TRP A 129 4.27 14.11 16.62
CA TRP A 129 4.57 12.71 16.35
C TRP A 129 3.33 11.89 15.97
N GLN A 130 2.15 12.20 16.51
CA GLN A 130 0.89 11.52 16.15
C GLN A 130 0.42 11.89 14.74
N ARG A 131 0.62 13.16 14.36
CA ARG A 131 0.37 13.64 13.00
C ARG A 131 1.32 12.97 12.02
N GLY A 132 2.61 12.88 12.37
CA GLY A 132 3.63 12.17 11.60
C GLY A 132 3.36 10.67 11.47
N GLN A 133 2.84 10.02 12.51
CA GLN A 133 2.39 8.63 12.44
C GLN A 133 1.19 8.49 11.49
N SER A 134 0.23 9.41 11.57
CA SER A 134 -0.96 9.40 10.70
C SER A 134 -0.61 9.65 9.23
N MET A 135 0.39 10.49 8.96
CA MET A 135 0.94 10.66 7.60
C MET A 135 1.51 9.35 7.05
N ARG A 136 2.24 8.57 7.87
CA ARG A 136 2.78 7.26 7.46
C ARG A 136 1.68 6.25 7.13
N PHE A 137 0.60 6.24 7.90
CA PHE A 137 -0.59 5.42 7.59
C PHE A 137 -1.26 5.85 6.28
N MET A 138 -1.45 7.15 6.08
CA MET A 138 -2.07 7.67 4.86
C MET A 138 -1.25 7.35 3.60
N LEU A 139 0.09 7.47 3.66
CA LEU A 139 0.97 7.09 2.53
C LEU A 139 0.81 5.62 2.12
N HIS A 140 0.46 4.75 3.06
CA HIS A 140 0.32 3.31 2.86
C HIS A 140 -1.07 2.92 2.36
N PHE A 141 -2.13 3.41 3.02
CA PHE A 141 -3.49 2.95 2.76
C PHE A 141 -4.02 3.34 1.38
N PHE A 142 -3.43 4.36 0.74
CA PHE A 142 -3.69 4.68 -0.66
C PHE A 142 -3.15 3.61 -1.61
N GLY A 143 -2.11 2.87 -1.24
CA GLY A 143 -1.74 1.64 -1.94
C GLY A 143 -2.81 0.57 -1.69
N ASP A 144 -3.04 0.23 -0.42
CA ASP A 144 -3.88 -0.91 -0.02
C ASP A 144 -5.27 -0.89 -0.63
N VAL A 145 -5.94 0.26 -0.57
CA VAL A 145 -7.32 0.40 -1.07
C VAL A 145 -7.44 0.16 -2.59
N HIS A 146 -6.33 0.19 -3.32
CA HIS A 146 -6.27 -0.08 -4.76
C HIS A 146 -5.82 -1.51 -5.09
N GLN A 147 -5.47 -2.35 -4.11
CA GLN A 147 -5.16 -3.75 -4.34
C GLN A 147 -6.48 -4.55 -4.33
N PRO A 148 -6.90 -5.21 -5.43
CA PRO A 148 -8.19 -5.90 -5.49
C PRO A 148 -8.46 -6.88 -4.34
N LEU A 149 -7.47 -7.68 -3.94
CA LEU A 149 -7.57 -8.66 -2.86
C LEU A 149 -7.51 -8.04 -1.45
N HIS A 150 -7.21 -6.74 -1.32
CA HIS A 150 -7.45 -5.97 -0.09
C HIS A 150 -8.90 -5.54 0.08
N THR A 151 -9.73 -5.84 -0.91
CA THR A 151 -11.14 -5.45 -0.95
C THR A 151 -12.06 -6.67 -1.07
N GLU A 152 -11.59 -7.83 -0.58
CA GLU A 152 -12.23 -9.13 -0.74
C GLU A 152 -12.06 -9.98 0.52
N ASN A 153 -13.15 -10.59 1.00
CA ASN A 153 -13.12 -11.47 2.17
C ASN A 153 -12.70 -12.92 1.84
N LEU A 154 -13.06 -13.43 0.66
CA LEU A 154 -12.94 -14.84 0.29
C LEU A 154 -11.51 -15.34 0.53
N SER A 155 -11.39 -16.40 1.34
CA SER A 155 -10.11 -17.01 1.70
C SER A 155 -9.12 -16.00 2.29
N ARG A 156 -9.62 -15.05 3.10
CA ARG A 156 -8.85 -13.94 3.71
C ARG A 156 -8.17 -13.08 2.64
N GLY A 157 -8.94 -12.61 1.66
CA GLY A 157 -8.41 -11.91 0.49
C GLY A 157 -7.51 -12.81 -0.37
N GLY A 158 -7.80 -14.11 -0.47
CA GLY A 158 -6.99 -15.05 -1.25
C GLY A 158 -5.66 -15.47 -0.62
N ASN A 159 -5.43 -15.18 0.66
CA ASN A 159 -4.28 -15.69 1.41
C ASN A 159 -4.31 -17.22 1.58
N ASP A 160 -5.52 -17.80 1.63
CA ASP A 160 -5.71 -19.25 1.75
C ASP A 160 -5.97 -19.93 0.39
N ILE A 161 -5.71 -19.25 -0.74
CA ILE A 161 -5.81 -19.84 -2.09
C ILE A 161 -4.40 -20.19 -2.57
N ASP A 162 -4.06 -21.48 -2.56
CA ASP A 162 -2.77 -21.99 -3.02
C ASP A 162 -2.69 -21.99 -4.55
N VAL A 163 -1.67 -21.34 -5.11
CA VAL A 163 -1.48 -21.22 -6.56
C VAL A 163 -0.04 -21.51 -6.96
N MET A 164 0.18 -21.79 -8.24
CA MET A 164 1.51 -21.87 -8.83
C MET A 164 1.84 -20.54 -9.52
N PHE A 165 3.04 -20.01 -9.34
CA PHE A 165 3.54 -18.85 -10.08
C PHE A 165 5.02 -19.09 -10.42
N ASP A 166 5.36 -19.08 -11.70
CA ASP A 166 6.70 -19.37 -12.22
C ASP A 166 7.29 -20.68 -11.66
N ARG A 167 6.46 -21.73 -11.68
CA ARG A 167 6.74 -23.09 -11.21
C ARG A 167 7.02 -23.21 -9.72
N GLN A 168 6.65 -22.21 -8.92
CA GLN A 168 6.75 -22.21 -7.47
C GLN A 168 5.39 -22.04 -6.80
N ARG A 169 5.21 -22.67 -5.64
CA ARG A 169 3.96 -22.58 -4.86
C ARG A 169 3.92 -21.31 -4.04
N HIS A 170 2.82 -20.59 -4.12
CA HIS A 170 2.53 -19.34 -3.41
C HIS A 170 1.05 -19.30 -3.02
N ASN A 171 0.62 -18.22 -2.35
CA ASN A 171 -0.81 -17.91 -2.25
C ASN A 171 -1.18 -16.77 -3.21
N LEU A 172 -2.44 -16.73 -3.65
CA LEU A 172 -2.94 -15.76 -4.61
C LEU A 172 -2.68 -14.31 -4.17
N HIS A 173 -2.88 -14.00 -2.90
CA HIS A 173 -2.66 -12.65 -2.36
C HIS A 173 -1.22 -12.18 -2.59
N SER A 174 -0.24 -13.01 -2.23
CA SER A 174 1.19 -12.72 -2.42
C SER A 174 1.60 -12.61 -3.90
N VAL A 175 0.91 -13.32 -4.80
CA VAL A 175 1.12 -13.20 -6.25
C VAL A 175 0.78 -11.78 -6.71
N TRP A 176 -0.36 -11.25 -6.28
CA TRP A 176 -0.80 -9.89 -6.61
C TRP A 176 0.06 -8.82 -5.93
N ASP A 177 0.32 -8.96 -4.63
CA ASP A 177 1.06 -7.93 -3.88
C ASP A 177 2.49 -7.80 -4.33
N THR A 178 3.16 -8.92 -4.59
CA THR A 178 4.62 -8.96 -4.64
C THR A 178 5.14 -9.54 -5.93
N LEU A 179 4.66 -10.71 -6.35
CA LEU A 179 5.32 -11.45 -7.43
C LEU A 179 5.08 -10.82 -8.81
N ILE A 180 3.83 -10.46 -9.13
CA ILE A 180 3.54 -9.79 -10.40
C ILE A 180 4.24 -8.42 -10.47
N PRO A 181 4.15 -7.52 -9.46
CA PRO A 181 4.91 -6.26 -9.45
C PRO A 181 6.42 -6.44 -9.64
N LYS A 182 7.03 -7.41 -8.94
CA LYS A 182 8.48 -7.68 -9.08
C LYS A 182 8.82 -8.18 -10.47
N LYS A 183 8.03 -9.12 -11.02
CA LYS A 183 8.23 -9.65 -12.36
C LYS A 183 8.07 -8.58 -13.45
N ILE A 184 7.13 -7.64 -13.29
CA ILE A 184 7.01 -6.47 -14.19
C ILE A 184 8.34 -5.70 -14.23
N VAL A 185 8.90 -5.39 -13.07
CA VAL A 185 10.14 -4.62 -12.93
C VAL A 185 11.36 -5.39 -13.44
N GLU A 186 11.45 -6.69 -13.18
CA GLU A 186 12.51 -7.57 -13.69
C GLU A 186 12.52 -7.61 -15.23
N ILE A 187 11.36 -7.84 -15.85
CA ILE A 187 11.23 -7.89 -17.32
C ILE A 187 11.54 -6.52 -17.94
N ALA A 188 11.12 -5.42 -17.32
CA ALA A 188 11.45 -4.08 -17.78
C ALA A 188 12.97 -3.81 -17.69
N GLY A 189 13.62 -4.25 -16.61
CA GLY A 189 15.06 -4.08 -16.39
C GLY A 189 15.95 -4.87 -17.36
N ASP A 190 15.46 -5.99 -17.89
CA ASP A 190 16.16 -6.80 -18.90
C ASP A 190 15.90 -6.34 -20.35
N GLY A 191 15.24 -5.19 -20.55
CA GLY A 191 14.91 -4.65 -21.87
C GLY A 191 13.79 -5.41 -22.59
N GLY A 192 12.94 -6.11 -21.82
CA GLY A 192 11.80 -6.89 -22.31
C GLY A 192 10.61 -6.05 -22.76
N VAL A 193 9.42 -6.68 -22.78
CA VAL A 193 8.14 -6.24 -23.41
C VAL A 193 7.74 -4.78 -23.18
N LEU A 194 8.21 -4.15 -22.10
CA LEU A 194 7.85 -2.78 -21.70
C LEU A 194 8.79 -1.69 -22.24
N GLY A 195 9.84 -2.03 -22.99
CA GLY A 195 10.67 -1.08 -23.73
C GLY A 195 11.46 -0.08 -22.88
N ALA A 196 11.66 -0.35 -21.59
CA ALA A 196 12.46 0.51 -20.72
C ALA A 196 13.95 0.39 -21.07
N ALA A 197 14.58 1.51 -21.40
CA ALA A 197 16.00 1.59 -21.77
C ALA A 197 16.96 1.51 -20.57
N GLN A 198 16.43 1.31 -19.36
CA GLN A 198 17.20 1.41 -18.11
C GLN A 198 17.00 0.13 -17.29
N ARG A 199 18.11 -0.48 -16.89
CA ARG A 199 18.13 -1.66 -16.04
C ARG A 199 17.65 -1.29 -14.64
N TRP A 200 16.62 -1.94 -14.14
CA TRP A 200 16.09 -1.73 -12.79
C TRP A 200 16.64 -2.81 -11.86
N ASP A 201 17.41 -2.43 -10.85
CA ASP A 201 18.02 -3.36 -9.90
C ASP A 201 17.11 -3.61 -8.69
N LEU A 202 16.51 -4.79 -8.61
CA LEU A 202 15.76 -5.20 -7.41
C LEU A 202 16.63 -5.37 -6.15
N GLY A 203 17.96 -5.40 -6.28
CA GLY A 203 18.89 -5.28 -5.16
C GLY A 203 18.74 -3.97 -4.38
N ASN A 204 18.16 -2.95 -5.01
CA ASN A 204 17.73 -1.70 -4.40
C ASN A 204 16.26 -1.38 -4.76
N GLU A 205 15.32 -2.01 -4.04
CA GLU A 205 13.88 -1.87 -4.29
C GLU A 205 13.37 -0.42 -4.22
N THR A 206 14.07 0.48 -3.51
CA THR A 206 13.76 1.92 -3.51
C THR A 206 14.00 2.54 -4.88
N GLU A 207 15.16 2.29 -5.49
CA GLU A 207 15.52 2.81 -6.81
C GLU A 207 14.64 2.22 -7.90
N ALA A 208 14.38 0.91 -7.83
CA ALA A 208 13.45 0.24 -8.72
C ALA A 208 12.04 0.85 -8.64
N ALA A 209 11.57 1.18 -7.44
CA ALA A 209 10.25 1.78 -7.25
C ALA A 209 10.14 3.18 -7.87
N TYR A 210 11.17 4.03 -7.70
CA TYR A 210 11.23 5.35 -8.35
C TYR A 210 11.29 5.23 -9.87
N ALA A 211 12.13 4.33 -10.40
CA ALA A 211 12.23 4.12 -11.83
C ALA A 211 10.91 3.62 -12.44
N TRP A 212 10.21 2.69 -11.76
CA TRP A 212 8.90 2.24 -12.19
C TRP A 212 7.86 3.36 -12.12
N ALA A 213 7.89 4.19 -11.07
CA ALA A 213 7.00 5.35 -10.95
C ALA A 213 7.23 6.37 -12.09
N GLU A 214 8.48 6.67 -12.45
CA GLU A 214 8.79 7.54 -13.59
C GLU A 214 8.31 6.95 -14.91
N PHE A 215 8.47 5.63 -15.11
CA PHE A 215 7.93 4.95 -16.28
C PHE A 215 6.41 5.07 -16.36
N LEU A 216 5.69 4.75 -15.26
CA LEU A 216 4.24 4.86 -15.19
C LEU A 216 3.77 6.31 -15.38
N TYR A 217 4.47 7.28 -14.82
CA TYR A 217 4.21 8.70 -15.04
C TYR A 217 4.40 9.09 -16.52
N SER A 218 5.43 8.60 -17.19
CA SER A 218 5.62 8.86 -18.63
C SER A 218 4.55 8.21 -19.51
N LYS A 219 4.08 7.02 -19.12
CA LYS A 219 3.10 6.22 -19.85
C LYS A 219 1.67 6.72 -19.66
N TYR A 220 1.30 7.12 -18.44
CA TYR A 220 -0.08 7.43 -18.04
C TYR A 220 -0.27 8.83 -17.45
N GLY A 221 0.81 9.56 -17.14
CA GLY A 221 0.74 10.82 -16.38
C GLY A 221 0.04 11.98 -17.09
N HIS A 222 -0.14 11.89 -18.41
CA HIS A 222 -0.89 12.85 -19.23
C HIS A 222 -2.27 12.32 -19.70
N ASP A 223 -2.67 11.11 -19.31
CA ASP A 223 -3.99 10.59 -19.68
C ASP A 223 -5.06 11.15 -18.73
N ASP A 224 -5.87 12.07 -19.25
CA ASP A 224 -7.02 12.66 -18.56
C ASP A 224 -8.13 11.62 -18.28
N ARG A 225 -8.12 10.44 -18.93
CA ARG A 225 -9.08 9.35 -18.67
C ARG A 225 -8.78 8.58 -17.39
N VAL A 226 -7.53 8.60 -16.93
CA VAL A 226 -7.13 8.10 -15.61
C VAL A 226 -7.34 9.20 -14.54
N ALA A 227 -7.76 10.40 -14.94
CA ALA A 227 -7.78 11.60 -14.11
C ALA A 227 -9.08 11.88 -13.36
N GLU A 228 -10.13 11.06 -13.47
CA GLU A 228 -11.36 11.36 -12.74
C GLU A 228 -11.41 10.76 -11.32
N MET A 229 -11.77 11.67 -10.39
CA MET A 229 -12.26 11.50 -9.01
C MET A 229 -11.23 11.47 -7.85
N VAL A 230 -10.41 12.52 -7.76
CA VAL A 230 -10.35 13.26 -6.49
C VAL A 230 -10.83 14.68 -6.80
N ASP A 231 -12.12 14.92 -6.62
CA ASP A 231 -12.67 16.28 -6.68
C ASP A 231 -12.47 16.98 -5.31
N HIS A 232 -12.80 18.27 -5.24
CA HIS A 232 -12.73 19.01 -3.97
C HIS A 232 -13.67 18.45 -2.87
N VAL A 233 -14.58 17.52 -3.20
CA VAL A 233 -15.50 16.88 -2.25
C VAL A 233 -14.79 15.77 -1.47
N CYS A 234 -13.80 15.13 -2.07
CA CYS A 234 -13.20 13.93 -1.50
C CYS A 234 -12.51 14.08 -0.14
N VAL A 235 -11.84 15.20 0.15
CA VAL A 235 -11.19 15.39 1.46
C VAL A 235 -12.21 15.67 2.57
N HIS A 236 -13.36 16.25 2.22
CA HIS A 236 -14.44 16.54 3.16
C HIS A 236 -15.39 15.35 3.37
N ASP A 237 -15.41 14.38 2.45
CA ASP A 237 -16.05 13.08 2.63
C ASP A 237 -15.08 11.94 2.28
N ALA A 238 -14.13 11.73 3.18
CA ALA A 238 -13.07 10.75 2.96
C ALA A 238 -13.57 9.30 2.91
N VAL A 239 -14.69 9.02 3.59
CA VAL A 239 -15.32 7.70 3.58
C VAL A 239 -15.91 7.43 2.20
N GLU A 240 -16.65 8.37 1.62
CA GLU A 240 -17.25 8.18 0.29
C GLU A 240 -16.19 7.90 -0.77
N CYS A 241 -15.10 8.67 -0.79
CA CYS A 241 -14.06 8.49 -1.80
C CYS A 241 -13.25 7.21 -1.59
N ALA A 242 -12.84 6.89 -0.36
CA ALA A 242 -12.15 5.63 -0.11
C ALA A 242 -13.03 4.41 -0.43
N LEU A 243 -14.34 4.48 -0.16
CA LEU A 243 -15.28 3.42 -0.52
C LEU A 243 -15.42 3.27 -2.04
N ARG A 244 -15.43 4.37 -2.79
CA ARG A 244 -15.45 4.37 -4.26
C ARG A 244 -14.21 3.68 -4.82
N TRP A 245 -13.02 4.03 -4.31
CA TRP A 245 -11.77 3.43 -4.76
C TRP A 245 -11.69 1.94 -4.42
N ALA A 246 -12.11 1.57 -3.22
CA ALA A 246 -12.21 0.17 -2.84
C ALA A 246 -13.15 -0.60 -3.78
N SER A 247 -14.29 -0.01 -4.14
CA SER A 247 -15.27 -0.63 -5.05
C SER A 247 -14.71 -0.79 -6.47
N GLU A 248 -13.89 0.15 -6.94
CA GLU A 248 -13.19 0.03 -8.22
C GLU A 248 -12.18 -1.12 -8.20
N ALA A 249 -11.41 -1.28 -7.13
CA ALA A 249 -10.47 -2.38 -6.97
C ALA A 249 -11.21 -3.73 -6.86
N ASN A 250 -12.27 -3.80 -6.06
CA ASN A 250 -13.11 -5.00 -5.88
C ASN A 250 -13.74 -5.48 -7.20
N ALA A 251 -14.08 -4.57 -8.12
CA ALA A 251 -14.60 -4.96 -9.44
C ALA A 251 -13.59 -5.83 -10.25
N TYR A 252 -12.29 -5.67 -10.03
CA TYR A 252 -11.26 -6.52 -10.64
C TYR A 252 -11.24 -7.93 -10.05
N VAL A 253 -11.79 -8.15 -8.85
CA VAL A 253 -11.91 -9.48 -8.26
C VAL A 253 -12.74 -10.41 -9.15
N CYS A 254 -13.93 -9.97 -9.53
CA CYS A 254 -14.81 -10.76 -10.42
C CYS A 254 -14.38 -10.70 -11.89
N SER A 255 -14.00 -9.51 -12.36
CA SER A 255 -13.73 -9.32 -13.79
C SER A 255 -12.40 -9.92 -14.25
N TYR A 256 -11.47 -10.16 -13.32
CA TYR A 256 -10.16 -10.71 -13.62
C TYR A 256 -9.65 -11.71 -12.58
N VAL A 257 -9.40 -11.28 -11.33
CA VAL A 257 -8.62 -12.02 -10.32
C VAL A 257 -9.14 -13.44 -10.12
N MET A 258 -10.45 -13.61 -10.00
CA MET A 258 -11.11 -14.89 -9.76
C MET A 258 -12.06 -15.28 -10.89
N LYS A 259 -11.94 -14.66 -12.07
CA LYS A 259 -12.88 -14.80 -13.19
C LYS A 259 -13.16 -16.26 -13.58
N GLY A 260 -12.13 -17.11 -13.56
CA GLY A 260 -12.25 -18.54 -13.87
C GLY A 260 -12.71 -19.43 -12.70
N GLY A 261 -12.87 -18.86 -11.51
CA GLY A 261 -13.11 -19.59 -10.26
C GLY A 261 -11.83 -20.17 -9.63
N LEU A 262 -11.98 -20.75 -8.44
CA LEU A 262 -10.84 -21.30 -7.68
C LEU A 262 -10.17 -22.48 -8.38
N GLU A 263 -10.96 -23.38 -8.99
CA GLU A 263 -10.43 -24.55 -9.71
C GLU A 263 -9.51 -24.14 -10.88
N ASP A 264 -9.88 -23.08 -11.61
CA ASP A 264 -9.04 -22.53 -12.68
C ASP A 264 -7.73 -21.95 -12.13
N LEU A 265 -7.77 -21.20 -11.03
CA LEU A 265 -6.59 -20.61 -10.39
C LEU A 265 -5.61 -21.67 -9.87
N GLU A 266 -6.13 -22.73 -9.26
CA GLU A 266 -5.33 -23.80 -8.66
C GLU A 266 -4.75 -24.77 -9.71
N SER A 267 -5.37 -24.84 -10.90
CA SER A 267 -5.00 -25.80 -11.95
C SER A 267 -3.84 -25.35 -12.86
N LYS A 268 -3.46 -24.07 -12.82
CA LYS A 268 -2.50 -23.49 -13.76
C LYS A 268 -1.38 -22.71 -13.09
N ASP A 269 -0.34 -22.44 -13.87
CA ASP A 269 0.73 -21.51 -13.48
C ASP A 269 0.31 -20.08 -13.83
N LEU A 270 0.21 -19.23 -12.81
CA LEU A 270 -0.19 -17.84 -12.94
C LEU A 270 0.93 -16.93 -13.48
N GLY A 271 2.14 -17.47 -13.69
CA GLY A 271 3.29 -16.75 -14.22
C GLY A 271 3.24 -16.45 -15.72
N GLU A 272 2.27 -17.00 -16.47
CA GLU A 272 2.19 -16.86 -17.93
C GLU A 272 1.02 -15.95 -18.37
N GLU A 273 -0.02 -16.49 -19.02
CA GLU A 273 -1.14 -15.70 -19.56
C GLU A 273 -1.86 -14.87 -18.46
N TYR A 274 -1.96 -15.43 -17.26
CA TYR A 274 -2.53 -14.71 -16.10
C TYR A 274 -1.64 -13.54 -15.68
N PHE A 275 -0.31 -13.69 -15.71
CA PHE A 275 0.58 -12.57 -15.43
C PHE A 275 0.37 -11.45 -16.46
N GLU A 276 0.37 -11.79 -17.76
CA GLU A 276 0.24 -10.80 -18.84
C GLU A 276 -1.06 -9.98 -18.75
N GLY A 277 -2.19 -10.61 -18.43
CA GLY A 277 -3.45 -9.90 -18.25
C GLY A 277 -3.55 -9.12 -16.93
N ALA A 278 -2.80 -9.50 -15.90
CA ALA A 278 -2.76 -8.79 -14.62
C ALA A 278 -1.94 -7.49 -14.69
N VAL A 279 -0.88 -7.45 -15.50
CA VAL A 279 0.00 -6.27 -15.66
C VAL A 279 -0.78 -4.95 -15.84
N PRO A 280 -1.67 -4.80 -16.84
CA PRO A 280 -2.38 -3.53 -17.04
C PRO A 280 -3.26 -3.14 -15.85
N ILE A 281 -3.83 -4.10 -15.12
CA ILE A 281 -4.67 -3.84 -13.95
C ILE A 281 -3.81 -3.31 -12.79
N ILE A 282 -2.68 -3.97 -12.51
CA ILE A 282 -1.75 -3.54 -11.46
C ILE A 282 -1.20 -2.14 -11.76
N GLU A 283 -0.77 -1.89 -13.00
CA GLU A 283 -0.30 -0.56 -13.39
C GLU A 283 -1.40 0.50 -13.22
N GLU A 284 -2.64 0.21 -13.64
CA GLU A 284 -3.77 1.14 -13.46
C GLU A 284 -4.03 1.44 -11.98
N MET A 285 -4.04 0.41 -11.12
CA MET A 285 -4.30 0.56 -9.69
C MET A 285 -3.20 1.34 -8.97
N ILE A 286 -1.94 1.07 -9.28
CA ILE A 286 -0.80 1.85 -8.76
C ILE A 286 -0.87 3.30 -9.24
N VAL A 287 -1.21 3.53 -10.52
CA VAL A 287 -1.35 4.88 -11.07
C VAL A 287 -2.49 5.65 -10.39
N LYS A 288 -3.65 5.02 -10.23
CA LYS A 288 -4.78 5.60 -9.50
C LYS A 288 -4.40 5.93 -8.05
N GLY A 289 -3.78 4.98 -7.34
CA GLY A 289 -3.30 5.18 -5.97
C GLY A 289 -2.36 6.38 -5.85
N GLY A 290 -1.33 6.46 -6.70
CA GLY A 290 -0.36 7.55 -6.68
C GLY A 290 -0.98 8.91 -7.02
N ARG A 291 -1.86 8.99 -8.03
CA ARG A 291 -2.55 10.25 -8.40
C ARG A 291 -3.53 10.70 -7.33
N ARG A 292 -4.28 9.77 -6.74
CA ARG A 292 -5.23 10.05 -5.65
C ARG A 292 -4.49 10.54 -4.42
N LEU A 293 -3.39 9.89 -4.05
CA LEU A 293 -2.52 10.29 -2.95
C LEU A 293 -1.92 11.68 -3.18
N ALA A 294 -1.44 11.99 -4.39
CA ALA A 294 -0.90 13.30 -4.71
C ALA A 294 -1.93 14.41 -4.50
N ARG A 295 -3.14 14.22 -5.04
CA ARG A 295 -4.25 15.18 -4.89
C ARG A 295 -4.63 15.34 -3.42
N TRP A 296 -4.70 14.25 -2.67
CA TRP A 296 -5.02 14.27 -1.25
C TRP A 296 -3.99 15.06 -0.44
N LEU A 297 -2.70 14.78 -0.64
CA LEU A 297 -1.60 15.46 0.01
C LEU A 297 -1.58 16.96 -0.31
N MET A 298 -1.85 17.32 -1.57
CA MET A 298 -1.96 18.72 -1.97
C MET A 298 -3.11 19.41 -1.25
N MET A 299 -4.30 18.82 -1.20
CA MET A 299 -5.45 19.42 -0.53
C MET A 299 -5.22 19.58 0.97
N VAL A 300 -4.79 18.53 1.67
CA VAL A 300 -4.51 18.60 3.12
C VAL A 300 -3.44 19.66 3.43
N ALA A 301 -2.40 19.76 2.59
CA ALA A 301 -1.36 20.78 2.76
C ALA A 301 -1.86 22.19 2.46
N GLN A 302 -2.75 22.35 1.47
CA GLN A 302 -3.34 23.63 1.12
C GLN A 302 -4.25 24.14 2.24
N ASP A 303 -5.13 23.28 2.78
CA ASP A 303 -6.02 23.63 3.89
C ASP A 303 -5.23 24.08 5.13
N LEU A 304 -4.14 23.38 5.45
CA LEU A 304 -3.24 23.77 6.54
C LEU A 304 -2.52 25.09 6.23
N HIS A 305 -2.05 25.27 5.00
CA HIS A 305 -1.38 26.50 4.58
C HIS A 305 -2.31 27.72 4.67
N ASP A 306 -3.55 27.59 4.19
CA ASP A 306 -4.57 28.65 4.21
C ASP A 306 -5.03 29.00 5.63
N ALA A 307 -4.98 28.03 6.55
CA ALA A 307 -5.16 28.26 7.98
C ALA A 307 -3.95 28.93 8.67
N GLY A 308 -2.89 29.29 7.93
CA GLY A 308 -1.69 29.94 8.47
C GLY A 308 -0.72 28.97 9.16
N ILE A 309 -0.87 27.68 8.92
CA ILE A 309 -0.13 26.61 9.57
C ILE A 309 1.02 26.20 8.64
N SER A 310 2.15 26.89 8.73
CA SER A 310 3.36 26.42 8.06
C SER A 310 3.88 25.18 8.81
N GLY A 311 4.36 24.17 8.07
CA GLY A 311 4.90 22.91 8.63
C GLY A 311 6.13 23.08 9.53
N VAL A 312 6.47 24.29 9.93
CA VAL A 312 7.60 24.62 10.78
C VAL A 312 7.06 25.45 11.94
N ASP A 313 6.44 24.80 12.91
CA ASP A 313 6.41 25.40 14.24
C ASP A 313 7.79 25.17 14.86
N GLU A 314 8.72 26.07 14.53
CA GLU A 314 10.07 26.13 15.08
C GLU A 314 10.05 26.09 16.62
N GLN A 315 8.97 26.56 17.25
CA GLN A 315 8.80 26.52 18.70
C GLN A 315 8.49 25.12 19.24
N LEU A 316 7.90 24.22 18.44
CA LEU A 316 7.57 22.85 18.84
C LEU A 316 8.76 21.89 18.73
N LEU A 317 9.66 22.12 17.77
CA LEU A 317 10.95 21.42 17.70
C LEU A 317 11.82 21.75 18.93
N CYS A 318 11.78 23.00 19.40
CA CYS A 318 12.52 23.44 20.57
C CYS A 318 11.91 23.00 21.91
N ARG A 319 10.60 22.69 21.99
CA ARG A 319 9.96 22.23 23.24
C ARG A 319 10.32 20.79 23.63
N ASN A 320 10.77 19.97 22.70
CA ASN A 320 11.08 18.54 22.94
C ASN A 320 12.57 18.21 22.92
N SER A 321 13.44 19.17 22.62
CA SER A 321 14.90 19.01 22.67
C SER A 321 15.48 19.97 23.72
N GLU A 322 15.50 19.56 24.99
CA GLU A 322 16.38 20.20 25.96
C GLU A 322 17.83 19.97 25.50
N GLY A 323 18.45 20.98 24.88
CA GLY A 323 19.90 21.03 24.67
C GLY A 323 20.44 21.01 23.23
N SER A 324 19.61 21.10 22.18
CA SER A 324 20.13 21.19 20.80
C SER A 324 20.58 22.62 20.44
N PRO A 325 21.82 22.81 19.94
CA PRO A 325 22.34 24.13 19.58
C PRO A 325 21.71 24.61 18.28
N GLY A 326 20.66 25.44 18.41
CA GLY A 326 19.92 26.01 17.28
C GLY A 326 18.69 26.82 17.69
N CYS A 327 18.13 26.55 18.88
CA CYS A 327 17.02 27.31 19.44
C CYS A 327 17.53 28.61 20.10
N GLY A 328 17.78 29.64 19.29
CA GLY A 328 18.14 30.98 19.77
C GLY A 328 16.89 31.74 20.21
N ALA A 329 16.95 32.36 21.40
CA ALA A 329 15.89 33.24 21.90
C ALA A 329 15.87 34.56 21.11
N SER A 330 14.72 34.90 20.54
CA SER A 330 14.33 36.27 20.19
C SER A 330 13.00 36.58 20.85
#